data_AF-A0A2E2XZ15-F1
#
_entry.id   AF-A0A2E2XZ15-F1
#
_cell.length_a   1.000
_cell.length_b   1.000
_cell.length_c   1.000
_cell.angle_alpha   90.00
_cell.angle_beta   90.00
_cell.angle_gamma   90.00
#
_symmetry.space_group_name_H-M   'P 1'
#
loop_
_entity.id
_entity.type
_entity.pdbx_description
1 polymer ?
#
loop_
_entity_poly.entity_id
_entity_poly.type
_entity_poly.pdbx_seq_one_letter_code
_entity_poly.pdbx_strand_id
1 'polypeptide(L)'
;MIIKIIEINNLQTVPRLVRNYFLVFSLGLISICYGQGTWERMEIAVSVNLNDIHFTDSITGWCVGDSGIIIHTYDGGSSWEIQQSNTTNNIKTVFFISNDIGFASAHNFTILPYGTDLLSTSDGGETWTVSRYPEDNIFITSIYYHDSLNGWMGGTPHAIVNTIDGGQTWNQASIDTSTLAFFPVLNITFYNQKYGYASGGIFDIAGVIWITDNSGVDWKAISTDYAPADEVHGIYPFDSLRIIGSGGDPDFGYGAGFMNTYDGGFSWEYDEIGVQGIAYDIDFVDSMEGWAPLGPERSFVFTMDAGLTWTSTPTPDNTSIFKVDFPDESHGYAIGRDGAFLAFNPSIPVGVGNLLSDNKKFILSQNFPNPFSQNTTIKIRVLKNTSPINLPVLHFYDSNGKLLLEKEPNFISGDEYGFTIDGSNMANGIYNYNISTHYGLSETKKAVLFR
;
A
#
# COMPACT_ATOMS: atom_id res chain seq x y z
N MET A 1 30.07 20.51 6.18
CA MET A 1 30.46 21.26 7.41
C MET A 1 31.29 20.32 8.27
N ILE A 2 32.59 20.60 8.43
CA ILE A 2 33.53 19.73 9.16
C ILE A 2 33.21 19.85 10.66
N ILE A 3 32.73 18.78 11.29
CA ILE A 3 32.56 18.73 12.74
C ILE A 3 33.94 18.62 13.37
N LYS A 4 34.38 19.72 13.97
CA LYS A 4 35.59 19.82 14.79
C LYS A 4 35.39 18.96 16.04
N ILE A 5 36.15 17.89 16.17
CA ILE A 5 36.26 17.12 17.41
C ILE A 5 36.92 18.03 18.45
N ILE A 6 36.17 18.37 19.50
CA ILE A 6 36.71 19.09 20.67
C ILE A 6 37.51 18.07 21.48
N GLU A 7 38.84 18.16 21.46
CA GLU A 7 39.70 17.46 22.42
C GLU A 7 39.50 18.06 23.82
N ILE A 8 38.76 17.35 24.69
CA ILE A 8 38.67 17.68 26.12
C ILE A 8 39.81 16.96 26.84
N ASN A 9 40.96 17.64 26.91
CA ASN A 9 42.11 17.23 27.72
C ASN A 9 41.88 17.54 29.21
N ASN A 10 41.07 16.74 29.92
CA ASN A 10 41.23 16.45 31.36
C ASN A 10 40.10 15.55 31.91
N LEU A 11 40.33 14.23 31.91
CA LEU A 11 39.40 13.22 32.43
C LEU A 11 39.60 12.89 33.93
N GLN A 12 40.37 13.67 34.69
CA GLN A 12 40.67 13.35 36.10
C GLN A 12 39.71 13.94 37.14
N THR A 13 38.76 14.80 36.76
CA THR A 13 37.85 15.46 37.71
C THR A 13 36.40 14.99 37.63
N VAL A 14 36.09 14.00 36.79
CA VAL A 14 34.73 13.49 36.61
C VAL A 14 34.48 12.26 37.51
N PRO A 15 33.40 12.22 38.33
CA PRO A 15 33.09 11.09 39.20
C PRO A 15 33.01 9.75 38.45
N ARG A 16 33.56 8.69 39.04
CA ARG A 16 33.70 7.34 38.45
C ARG A 16 32.38 6.74 37.91
N LEU A 17 31.22 7.20 38.40
CA LEU A 17 29.90 6.84 37.88
C LEU A 17 29.66 7.36 36.45
N VAL A 18 30.00 8.63 36.16
CA VAL A 18 29.74 9.28 34.86
C VAL A 18 30.62 8.69 33.75
N ARG A 19 31.83 8.22 34.09
CA ARG A 19 32.73 7.55 33.14
C ARG A 19 32.21 6.20 32.65
N ASN A 20 31.44 5.48 33.48
CA ASN A 20 30.81 4.23 33.09
C ASN A 20 29.54 4.47 32.26
N TYR A 21 28.79 5.55 32.50
CA TYR A 21 27.67 5.91 31.63
C TYR A 21 28.11 6.37 30.24
N PHE A 22 29.23 7.08 30.11
CA PHE A 22 29.74 7.52 28.80
C PHE A 22 30.32 6.37 27.94
N LEU A 23 30.83 5.30 28.57
CA LEU A 23 31.29 4.09 27.87
C LEU A 23 30.17 3.07 27.60
N VAL A 24 29.05 3.14 28.35
CA VAL A 24 27.84 2.35 28.07
C VAL A 24 26.94 3.06 27.04
N PHE A 25 27.01 4.39 26.92
CA PHE A 25 26.33 5.14 25.85
C PHE A 25 27.02 5.03 24.48
N SER A 26 28.31 4.65 24.42
CA SER A 26 29.06 4.50 23.17
C SER A 26 29.18 3.07 22.64
N LEU A 27 28.53 2.09 23.29
CA LEU A 27 28.51 0.68 22.87
C LEU A 27 27.08 0.13 22.66
N GLY A 28 26.08 1.01 22.50
CA GLY A 28 24.67 0.65 22.36
C GLY A 28 23.97 1.16 21.10
N LEU A 29 24.71 1.60 20.08
CA LEU A 29 24.15 1.85 18.75
C LEU A 29 24.57 0.70 17.84
N ILE A 30 23.89 -0.43 17.98
CA ILE A 30 23.82 -1.40 16.89
C ILE A 30 22.77 -0.83 15.94
N SER A 31 23.21 -0.04 14.96
CA SER A 31 22.36 0.27 13.82
C SER A 31 22.13 -1.04 13.09
N ILE A 32 20.89 -1.52 13.10
CA ILE A 32 20.48 -2.46 12.05
C ILE A 32 20.52 -1.63 10.77
N CYS A 33 21.52 -1.86 9.93
CA CYS A 33 21.46 -1.41 8.55
C CYS A 33 20.50 -2.38 7.87
N TYR A 34 19.24 -1.99 7.73
CA TYR A 34 18.40 -2.63 6.73
C TYR A 34 19.04 -2.27 5.39
N GLY A 35 19.38 -3.27 4.58
CA GLY A 35 19.59 -2.98 3.16
C GLY A 35 18.32 -2.30 2.66
N GLN A 36 18.45 -1.28 1.81
CA GLN A 36 17.33 -0.79 1.02
C GLN A 36 17.11 -1.74 -0.17
N GLY A 37 15.85 -2.01 -0.52
CA GLY A 37 15.59 -2.74 -1.75
C GLY A 37 16.18 -2.01 -2.95
N THR A 38 16.35 -2.73 -4.06
CA THR A 38 16.91 -2.16 -5.30
C THR A 38 15.95 -2.40 -6.44
N TRP A 39 16.02 -1.57 -7.47
CA TRP A 39 15.20 -1.72 -8.67
C TRP A 39 16.05 -2.22 -9.83
N GLU A 40 15.48 -3.08 -10.66
CA GLU A 40 16.09 -3.54 -11.90
C GLU A 40 15.18 -3.30 -13.10
N ARG A 41 15.80 -3.02 -14.25
CA ARG A 41 15.07 -2.80 -15.50
C ARG A 41 14.55 -4.12 -16.05
N MET A 42 13.26 -4.16 -16.36
CA MET A 42 12.65 -5.24 -17.13
C MET A 42 12.55 -4.86 -18.61
N GLU A 43 12.81 -5.85 -19.46
CA GLU A 43 12.59 -5.74 -20.90
C GLU A 43 11.18 -6.24 -21.22
N ILE A 44 10.33 -5.33 -21.68
CA ILE A 44 8.95 -5.63 -22.09
C ILE A 44 8.75 -5.31 -23.57
N ALA A 45 7.74 -5.91 -24.19
CA ALA A 45 7.49 -5.79 -25.64
C ALA A 45 6.83 -4.45 -26.06
N VAL A 46 6.71 -3.47 -25.16
CA VAL A 46 6.04 -2.19 -25.41
C VAL A 46 6.94 -1.00 -25.06
N SER A 47 6.82 0.08 -25.82
CA SER A 47 7.63 1.30 -25.65
C SER A 47 6.78 2.56 -25.50
N VAL A 48 5.49 2.42 -25.21
CA VAL A 48 4.57 3.54 -24.96
C VAL A 48 4.72 4.05 -23.52
N ASN A 49 4.19 5.23 -23.21
CA ASN A 49 4.07 5.60 -21.80
C ASN A 49 3.12 4.65 -21.10
N LEU A 50 3.57 4.09 -19.98
CA LEU A 50 2.75 3.31 -19.08
C LEU A 50 2.16 4.25 -18.03
N ASN A 51 0.86 4.16 -17.84
CA ASN A 51 0.08 5.11 -17.04
C ASN A 51 -0.34 4.55 -15.69
N ASP A 52 -0.59 3.24 -15.59
CA ASP A 52 -1.01 2.60 -14.35
C ASP A 52 -0.66 1.11 -14.31
N ILE A 53 -0.52 0.56 -13.11
CA ILE A 53 -0.23 -0.85 -12.85
C ILE A 53 -0.99 -1.28 -11.61
N HIS A 54 -1.54 -2.49 -11.65
CA HIS A 54 -2.31 -3.04 -10.54
C HIS A 54 -2.15 -4.55 -10.48
N PHE A 55 -1.73 -5.05 -9.32
CA PHE A 55 -1.71 -6.48 -9.01
C PHE A 55 -2.86 -6.86 -8.09
N THR A 56 -3.47 -8.03 -8.33
CA THR A 56 -4.49 -8.61 -7.44
C THR A 56 -3.88 -9.56 -6.42
N ASP A 57 -2.73 -10.14 -6.77
CA ASP A 57 -1.91 -11.00 -5.93
C ASP A 57 -0.45 -10.91 -6.41
N SER A 58 0.45 -11.68 -5.81
CA SER A 58 1.88 -11.60 -6.12
C SER A 58 2.28 -12.14 -7.49
N ILE A 59 1.36 -12.82 -8.19
CA ILE A 59 1.64 -13.45 -9.49
C ILE A 59 0.83 -12.86 -10.64
N THR A 60 -0.30 -12.21 -10.36
CA THR A 60 -1.26 -11.74 -11.36
C THR A 60 -1.39 -10.23 -11.34
N GLY A 61 -1.10 -9.57 -12.46
CA GLY A 61 -1.14 -8.11 -12.55
C GLY A 61 -1.30 -7.56 -13.96
N TRP A 62 -1.83 -6.34 -14.05
CA TRP A 62 -2.09 -5.64 -15.30
C TRP A 62 -1.37 -4.31 -15.30
N CYS A 63 -0.81 -3.95 -16.45
CA CYS A 63 -0.24 -2.63 -16.69
C CYS A 63 -0.84 -2.04 -17.97
N VAL A 64 -1.20 -0.77 -17.91
CA VAL A 64 -1.89 -0.07 -18.98
C VAL A 64 -1.14 1.18 -19.41
N GLY A 65 -1.36 1.60 -20.66
CA GLY A 65 -0.61 2.71 -21.22
C GLY A 65 -1.30 3.44 -22.36
N ASP A 66 -0.53 4.32 -22.98
CA ASP A 66 -0.97 5.07 -24.15
C ASP A 66 -1.25 4.14 -25.35
N SER A 67 -2.03 4.62 -26.33
CA SER A 67 -2.42 3.86 -27.53
C SER A 67 -3.22 2.58 -27.25
N GLY A 68 -3.98 2.53 -26.15
CA GLY A 68 -4.82 1.39 -25.82
C GLY A 68 -4.07 0.15 -25.33
N ILE A 69 -2.80 0.29 -24.94
CA ILE A 69 -1.98 -0.84 -24.49
C ILE A 69 -2.47 -1.34 -23.13
N ILE A 70 -2.68 -2.66 -23.07
CA ILE A 70 -2.85 -3.44 -21.83
C ILE A 70 -1.87 -4.61 -21.93
N ILE A 71 -1.06 -4.81 -20.90
CA ILE A 71 -0.24 -6.00 -20.71
C ILE A 71 -0.63 -6.69 -19.40
N HIS A 72 -0.57 -8.01 -19.37
CA HIS A 72 -0.96 -8.84 -18.24
C HIS A 72 0.11 -9.89 -17.95
N THR A 73 0.37 -10.16 -16.68
CA THR A 73 1.21 -11.26 -16.20
C THR A 73 0.42 -12.20 -15.29
N TYR A 74 0.75 -13.49 -15.32
CA TYR A 74 0.25 -14.54 -14.41
C TYR A 74 1.39 -15.31 -13.72
N ASP A 75 2.62 -14.81 -13.84
CA ASP A 75 3.85 -15.46 -13.36
C ASP A 75 4.74 -14.51 -12.56
N GLY A 76 4.13 -13.53 -11.87
CA GLY A 76 4.84 -12.58 -11.01
C GLY A 76 5.76 -11.69 -11.82
N GLY A 77 5.26 -11.17 -12.94
CA GLY A 77 5.98 -10.26 -13.81
C GLY A 77 7.09 -10.91 -14.62
N SER A 78 7.37 -12.21 -14.49
CA SER A 78 8.43 -12.90 -15.25
C SER A 78 8.21 -12.80 -16.76
N SER A 79 6.94 -12.80 -17.19
CA SER A 79 6.52 -12.51 -18.56
C SER A 79 5.25 -11.66 -18.59
N TRP A 80 5.11 -10.88 -19.66
CA TRP A 80 3.98 -9.97 -19.88
C TRP A 80 3.41 -10.17 -21.28
N GLU A 81 2.12 -10.44 -21.36
CA GLU A 81 1.39 -10.67 -22.61
C GLU A 81 0.49 -9.48 -22.94
N ILE A 82 0.46 -9.07 -24.22
CA ILE A 82 -0.40 -7.96 -24.67
C ILE A 82 -1.84 -8.44 -24.82
N GLN A 83 -2.77 -7.74 -24.18
CA GLN A 83 -4.20 -7.94 -24.32
C GLN A 83 -4.83 -6.94 -25.30
N GLN A 84 -5.91 -7.35 -25.97
CA GLN A 84 -6.66 -6.48 -26.87
C GLN A 84 -7.71 -5.67 -26.08
N SER A 85 -7.48 -4.38 -25.93
CA SER A 85 -8.34 -3.46 -25.17
C SER A 85 -9.59 -2.98 -25.92
N ASN A 86 -9.68 -3.23 -27.23
CA ASN A 86 -10.71 -2.71 -28.12
C ASN A 86 -10.80 -1.17 -28.19
N THR A 87 -9.75 -0.47 -27.80
CA THR A 87 -9.62 0.99 -27.97
C THR A 87 -8.20 1.36 -28.40
N THR A 88 -8.04 2.54 -28.99
CA THR A 88 -6.74 3.17 -29.25
C THR A 88 -6.52 4.41 -28.40
N ASN A 89 -7.49 4.75 -27.54
CA ASN A 89 -7.39 5.86 -26.61
C ASN A 89 -6.36 5.53 -25.51
N ASN A 90 -5.76 6.56 -24.93
CA ASN A 90 -4.77 6.36 -23.87
C ASN A 90 -5.47 5.88 -22.60
N ILE A 91 -5.13 4.67 -22.13
CA ILE A 91 -5.70 4.09 -20.92
C ILE A 91 -4.95 4.69 -19.73
N LYS A 92 -5.68 5.31 -18.79
CA LYS A 92 -5.10 6.14 -17.72
C LYS A 92 -5.06 5.49 -16.35
N THR A 93 -5.99 4.58 -16.06
CA THR A 93 -5.98 3.80 -14.82
C THR A 93 -6.57 2.42 -15.06
N VAL A 94 -6.15 1.45 -14.26
CA VAL A 94 -6.66 0.08 -14.25
C VAL A 94 -6.86 -0.38 -12.81
N PHE A 95 -7.92 -1.13 -12.57
CA PHE A 95 -8.23 -1.68 -11.25
C PHE A 95 -8.90 -3.03 -11.39
N PHE A 96 -8.45 -4.02 -10.63
CA PHE A 96 -9.04 -5.35 -10.58
C PHE A 96 -9.49 -5.70 -9.17
N ILE A 97 -10.75 -6.18 -9.04
CA ILE A 97 -11.28 -6.70 -7.77
C ILE A 97 -10.87 -8.16 -7.53
N SER A 98 -10.56 -8.87 -8.60
CA SER A 98 -10.15 -10.27 -8.63
C SER A 98 -9.43 -10.56 -9.93
N ASN A 99 -8.91 -11.77 -10.10
CA ASN A 99 -8.15 -12.12 -11.31
C ASN A 99 -9.02 -12.15 -12.59
N ASP A 100 -10.35 -12.11 -12.44
CA ASP A 100 -11.29 -12.17 -13.55
C ASP A 100 -11.96 -10.82 -13.85
N ILE A 101 -12.24 -10.01 -12.83
CA ILE A 101 -13.08 -8.82 -12.97
C ILE A 101 -12.22 -7.56 -12.82
N GLY A 102 -12.16 -6.77 -13.90
CA GLY A 102 -11.34 -5.57 -13.99
C GLY A 102 -12.02 -4.43 -14.71
N PHE A 103 -11.54 -3.22 -14.42
CA PHE A 103 -12.05 -1.96 -14.93
C PHE A 103 -10.87 -1.07 -15.33
N ALA A 104 -11.04 -0.26 -16.37
CA ALA A 104 -10.05 0.74 -16.76
C ALA A 104 -10.72 1.99 -17.36
N SER A 105 -10.02 3.11 -17.36
CA SER A 105 -10.47 4.35 -18.03
C SER A 105 -9.56 4.66 -19.22
N ALA A 106 -10.13 5.13 -20.33
CA ALA A 106 -9.38 5.60 -21.48
C ALA A 106 -9.86 6.99 -21.92
N HIS A 107 -8.93 7.92 -22.14
CA HIS A 107 -9.27 9.30 -22.47
C HIS A 107 -9.40 9.50 -23.99
N ASN A 108 -10.58 9.93 -24.42
CA ASN A 108 -10.85 10.31 -25.80
C ASN A 108 -10.74 11.83 -25.97
N PHE A 109 -9.66 12.24 -26.65
CA PHE A 109 -9.42 13.64 -27.08
C PHE A 109 -9.58 13.83 -28.59
N THR A 110 -9.97 12.79 -29.33
CA THR A 110 -9.87 12.77 -30.80
C THR A 110 -11.22 12.80 -31.50
N ILE A 111 -12.23 12.15 -30.92
CA ILE A 111 -13.55 12.01 -31.52
C ILE A 111 -14.58 12.63 -30.57
N LEU A 112 -15.35 13.60 -31.06
CA LEU A 112 -16.43 14.20 -30.28
C LEU A 112 -17.57 13.19 -30.01
N PRO A 113 -18.19 13.25 -28.81
CA PRO A 113 -17.81 14.12 -27.70
C PRO A 113 -16.52 13.65 -27.01
N TYR A 114 -15.71 14.59 -26.51
CA TYR A 114 -14.53 14.26 -25.71
C TYR A 114 -14.94 13.72 -24.33
N GLY A 115 -14.05 12.99 -23.66
CA GLY A 115 -14.28 12.48 -22.30
C GLY A 115 -13.65 11.12 -22.08
N THR A 116 -14.29 10.30 -21.25
CA THR A 116 -13.78 8.98 -20.85
C THR A 116 -14.57 7.84 -21.48
N ASP A 117 -13.88 6.91 -22.10
CA ASP A 117 -14.39 5.56 -22.34
C ASP A 117 -14.02 4.66 -21.15
N LEU A 118 -14.99 3.91 -20.64
CA LEU A 118 -14.82 2.92 -19.57
C LEU A 118 -14.67 1.54 -20.18
N LEU A 119 -13.63 0.84 -19.75
CA LEU A 119 -13.35 -0.54 -20.12
C LEU A 119 -13.71 -1.45 -18.95
N SER A 120 -14.27 -2.62 -19.25
CA SER A 120 -14.47 -3.67 -18.25
C SER A 120 -14.25 -5.07 -18.83
N THR A 121 -13.81 -5.97 -17.97
CA THR A 121 -13.62 -7.39 -18.25
C THR A 121 -14.20 -8.25 -17.12
N SER A 122 -14.56 -9.48 -17.45
CA SER A 122 -15.02 -10.52 -16.52
C SER A 122 -14.30 -11.86 -16.74
N ASP A 123 -13.21 -11.83 -17.51
CA ASP A 123 -12.39 -12.99 -17.89
C ASP A 123 -10.87 -12.67 -17.82
N GLY A 124 -10.47 -11.78 -16.92
CA GLY A 124 -9.07 -11.43 -16.68
C GLY A 124 -8.42 -10.63 -17.83
N GLY A 125 -9.25 -10.04 -18.68
CA GLY A 125 -8.83 -9.25 -19.84
C GLY A 125 -8.58 -10.09 -21.10
N GLU A 126 -9.01 -11.36 -21.15
CA GLU A 126 -9.11 -12.08 -22.41
C GLU A 126 -10.03 -11.32 -23.40
N THR A 127 -11.12 -10.75 -22.87
CA THR A 127 -11.96 -9.81 -23.59
C THR A 127 -12.24 -8.54 -22.78
N TRP A 128 -12.13 -7.39 -23.45
CA TRP A 128 -12.46 -6.08 -22.90
C TRP A 128 -13.68 -5.50 -23.61
N THR A 129 -14.67 -5.07 -22.84
CA THR A 129 -15.82 -4.32 -23.35
C THR A 129 -15.60 -2.84 -23.13
N VAL A 130 -15.93 -2.02 -24.13
CA VAL A 130 -15.77 -0.57 -24.08
C VAL A 130 -17.15 0.08 -24.06
N SER A 131 -17.39 0.95 -23.09
CA SER A 131 -18.59 1.78 -23.00
C SER A 131 -18.19 3.23 -22.74
N ARG A 132 -19.09 4.17 -23.00
CA ARG A 132 -18.82 5.60 -22.81
C ARG A 132 -19.30 6.03 -21.43
N TYR A 133 -18.48 6.77 -20.68
CA TYR A 133 -18.95 7.45 -19.47
C TYR A 133 -20.07 8.45 -19.85
N PRO A 134 -21.20 8.52 -19.10
CA PRO A 134 -22.39 9.25 -19.56
C PRO A 134 -22.24 10.76 -19.75
N GLU A 135 -21.30 11.41 -19.07
CA GLU A 135 -21.07 12.85 -19.20
C GLU A 135 -19.85 13.17 -20.08
N ASP A 136 -20.03 14.13 -20.98
CA ASP A 136 -18.97 14.60 -21.87
C ASP A 136 -17.94 15.46 -21.10
N ASN A 137 -16.69 15.45 -21.56
CA ASN A 137 -15.56 16.22 -21.00
C ASN A 137 -15.23 15.90 -19.53
N ILE A 138 -15.64 14.73 -19.02
CA ILE A 138 -15.14 14.17 -17.76
C ILE A 138 -14.02 13.18 -18.08
N PHE A 139 -12.87 13.39 -17.45
CA PHE A 139 -11.65 12.58 -17.65
C PHE A 139 -11.31 11.87 -16.34
N ILE A 140 -11.64 10.58 -16.29
CA ILE A 140 -11.43 9.72 -15.11
C ILE A 140 -9.96 9.32 -15.02
N THR A 141 -9.34 9.62 -13.90
CA THR A 141 -7.91 9.42 -13.59
C THR A 141 -7.67 8.31 -12.58
N SER A 142 -8.69 7.93 -11.81
CA SER A 142 -8.59 6.87 -10.80
C SER A 142 -9.89 6.08 -10.75
N ILE A 143 -9.77 4.76 -10.58
CA ILE A 143 -10.90 3.85 -10.38
C ILE A 143 -10.63 3.02 -9.12
N TYR A 144 -11.65 2.79 -8.32
CA TYR A 144 -11.61 1.86 -7.20
C TYR A 144 -12.95 1.13 -7.08
N TYR A 145 -12.93 -0.17 -6.82
CA TYR A 145 -14.13 -0.97 -6.54
C TYR A 145 -13.97 -1.78 -5.27
N HIS A 146 -15.02 -1.81 -4.44
CA HIS A 146 -15.08 -2.71 -3.28
C HIS A 146 -15.46 -4.13 -3.67
N ASP A 147 -16.32 -4.24 -4.68
CA ASP A 147 -16.85 -5.49 -5.21
C ASP A 147 -17.34 -5.26 -6.66
N SER A 148 -17.99 -6.25 -7.27
CA SER A 148 -18.45 -6.15 -8.66
C SER A 148 -19.59 -5.13 -8.89
N LEU A 149 -20.18 -4.56 -7.84
CA LEU A 149 -21.32 -3.65 -7.91
C LEU A 149 -20.98 -2.24 -7.43
N ASN A 150 -20.19 -2.13 -6.35
CA ASN A 150 -19.89 -0.89 -5.66
C ASN A 150 -18.51 -0.35 -6.06
N GLY A 151 -18.49 0.80 -6.73
CA GLY A 151 -17.26 1.42 -7.20
C GLY A 151 -17.28 2.95 -7.18
N TRP A 152 -16.09 3.53 -7.20
CA TRP A 152 -15.81 4.96 -7.17
C TRP A 152 -14.83 5.33 -8.26
N MET A 153 -14.97 6.54 -8.79
CA MET A 153 -14.02 7.10 -9.74
C MET A 153 -13.69 8.55 -9.42
N GLY A 154 -12.42 8.87 -9.60
CA GLY A 154 -11.84 10.21 -9.49
C GLY A 154 -11.56 10.79 -10.87
N GLY A 155 -11.70 12.10 -11.06
CA GLY A 155 -11.37 12.73 -12.34
C GLY A 155 -11.44 14.25 -12.39
N THR A 156 -11.17 14.77 -13.59
CA THR A 156 -11.18 16.21 -13.93
C THR A 156 -12.33 16.55 -14.90
N PRO A 157 -12.98 17.74 -14.81
CA PRO A 157 -12.70 18.83 -13.87
C PRO A 157 -13.02 18.51 -12.41
N HIS A 158 -14.19 17.91 -12.12
CA HIS A 158 -14.54 17.46 -10.76
C HIS A 158 -15.28 16.14 -10.87
N ALA A 159 -14.74 15.09 -10.26
CA ALA A 159 -15.47 13.84 -10.11
C ALA A 159 -14.99 13.12 -8.86
N ILE A 160 -15.88 13.00 -7.88
CA ILE A 160 -15.97 11.79 -7.07
C ILE A 160 -17.33 11.22 -7.40
N VAL A 161 -17.36 10.20 -8.25
CA VAL A 161 -18.61 9.55 -8.66
C VAL A 161 -18.63 8.13 -8.13
N ASN A 162 -19.81 7.60 -7.87
CA ASN A 162 -20.00 6.25 -7.40
C ASN A 162 -21.07 5.50 -8.20
N THR A 163 -20.89 4.18 -8.25
CA THR A 163 -21.87 3.22 -8.79
C THR A 163 -22.22 2.20 -7.71
N ILE A 164 -23.44 1.65 -7.80
CA ILE A 164 -23.92 0.54 -6.96
C ILE A 164 -24.47 -0.61 -7.81
N ASP A 165 -24.29 -0.54 -9.13
CA ASP A 165 -24.82 -1.49 -10.12
C ASP A 165 -23.75 -1.97 -11.12
N GLY A 166 -22.47 -1.87 -10.73
CA GLY A 166 -21.33 -2.35 -11.51
C GLY A 166 -20.97 -1.45 -12.68
N GLY A 167 -21.25 -0.15 -12.56
CA GLY A 167 -20.93 0.86 -13.56
C GLY A 167 -21.99 1.07 -14.65
N GLN A 168 -23.20 0.52 -14.47
CA GLN A 168 -24.32 0.79 -15.39
C GLN A 168 -24.86 2.21 -15.22
N THR A 169 -24.90 2.68 -13.97
CA THR A 169 -25.21 4.08 -13.63
C THR A 169 -24.19 4.65 -12.66
N TRP A 170 -24.00 5.97 -12.75
CA TRP A 170 -23.05 6.74 -11.96
C TRP A 170 -23.75 7.92 -11.30
N ASN A 171 -23.47 8.12 -10.02
CA ASN A 171 -23.99 9.21 -9.21
C ASN A 171 -22.83 10.08 -8.74
N GLN A 172 -23.01 11.39 -8.70
CA GLN A 172 -22.05 12.29 -8.07
C GLN A 172 -22.12 12.09 -6.55
N ALA A 173 -20.98 11.81 -5.91
CA ALA A 173 -20.90 11.69 -4.47
C ALA A 173 -21.15 13.06 -3.82
N SER A 174 -21.65 13.06 -2.58
CA SER A 174 -21.82 14.30 -1.83
C SER A 174 -20.45 14.77 -1.36
N ILE A 175 -19.88 15.76 -2.05
CA ILE A 175 -18.67 16.46 -1.58
C ILE A 175 -19.12 17.67 -0.77
N ASP A 176 -18.37 18.02 0.27
CA ASP A 176 -18.64 19.21 1.07
C ASP A 176 -18.63 20.53 0.25
N THR A 177 -18.93 21.65 0.92
CA THR A 177 -18.97 22.97 0.27
C THR A 177 -17.66 23.74 0.38
N SER A 178 -16.53 23.06 0.66
CA SER A 178 -15.22 23.72 0.71
C SER A 178 -14.85 24.24 -0.69
N THR A 179 -13.98 25.25 -0.75
CA THR A 179 -13.52 25.79 -2.03
C THR A 179 -12.66 24.77 -2.79
N LEU A 180 -12.00 23.85 -2.06
CA LEU A 180 -11.16 22.79 -2.59
C LEU A 180 -11.97 21.59 -3.11
N ALA A 181 -13.25 21.46 -2.75
CA ALA A 181 -14.14 20.38 -3.20
C ALA A 181 -14.29 20.28 -4.72
N PHE A 182 -14.00 21.37 -5.43
CA PHE A 182 -14.07 21.48 -6.89
C PHE A 182 -12.68 21.38 -7.51
N PHE A 183 -11.75 20.63 -6.93
CA PHE A 183 -10.46 20.38 -7.55
C PHE A 183 -10.46 19.03 -8.28
N PRO A 184 -9.63 18.86 -9.31
CA PRO A 184 -9.39 17.57 -9.92
C PRO A 184 -9.04 16.51 -8.88
N VAL A 185 -9.65 15.34 -9.00
CA VAL A 185 -9.31 14.17 -8.18
C VAL A 185 -8.32 13.33 -8.97
N LEU A 186 -7.17 13.04 -8.38
CA LEU A 186 -6.06 12.32 -9.02
C LEU A 186 -5.99 10.86 -8.58
N ASN A 187 -6.33 10.56 -7.33
CA ASN A 187 -6.35 9.21 -6.78
C ASN A 187 -7.55 9.01 -5.85
N ILE A 188 -8.10 7.80 -5.82
CA ILE A 188 -9.09 7.32 -4.86
C ILE A 188 -8.67 5.94 -4.38
N THR A 189 -8.67 5.74 -3.07
CA THR A 189 -8.39 4.45 -2.44
C THR A 189 -9.24 4.26 -1.19
N PHE A 190 -9.45 3.02 -0.76
CA PHE A 190 -10.09 2.72 0.51
C PHE A 190 -9.23 1.81 1.37
N TYR A 191 -9.14 2.14 2.65
CA TYR A 191 -8.53 1.27 3.65
C TYR A 191 -9.43 0.06 3.95
N ASN A 192 -10.74 0.30 4.03
CA ASN A 192 -11.74 -0.75 4.22
C ASN A 192 -13.11 -0.30 3.68
N GLN A 193 -14.13 -1.13 3.86
CA GLN A 193 -15.51 -0.87 3.40
C GLN A 193 -16.12 0.45 3.88
N LYS A 194 -15.58 1.06 4.96
CA LYS A 194 -16.12 2.28 5.57
C LYS A 194 -15.24 3.50 5.31
N TYR A 195 -13.93 3.36 5.46
CA TYR A 195 -12.96 4.45 5.42
C TYR A 195 -12.26 4.52 4.07
N GLY A 196 -12.42 5.65 3.40
CA GLY A 196 -11.84 5.93 2.08
C GLY A 196 -11.22 7.31 1.99
N TYR A 197 -10.32 7.45 1.05
CA TYR A 197 -9.51 8.64 0.84
C TYR A 197 -9.40 8.95 -0.65
N ALA A 198 -9.42 10.23 -0.99
CA ALA A 198 -9.13 10.71 -2.31
C ALA A 198 -8.13 11.85 -2.22
N SER A 199 -7.29 12.02 -3.22
CA SER A 199 -6.32 13.10 -3.29
C SER A 199 -6.38 13.80 -4.63
N GLY A 200 -5.95 15.05 -4.64
CA GLY A 200 -5.85 15.83 -5.86
C GLY A 200 -5.41 17.26 -5.60
N GLY A 201 -5.79 18.16 -6.49
CA GLY A 201 -5.41 19.56 -6.39
C GLY A 201 -5.33 20.29 -7.72
N ILE A 202 -4.85 21.53 -7.65
CA ILE A 202 -4.42 22.29 -8.81
C ILE A 202 -3.04 22.90 -8.52
N PHE A 203 -2.13 22.71 -9.48
CA PHE A 203 -0.78 23.24 -9.51
C PHE A 203 -0.74 24.74 -9.19
N ASP A 204 0.19 25.15 -8.32
CA ASP A 204 0.36 26.53 -7.82
C ASP A 204 -0.86 27.13 -7.11
N ILE A 205 -1.87 26.31 -6.76
CA ILE A 205 -3.09 26.78 -6.09
C ILE A 205 -3.27 26.09 -4.76
N ALA A 206 -3.50 24.77 -4.76
CA ALA A 206 -3.55 23.96 -3.55
C ALA A 206 -3.75 22.47 -3.87
N GLY A 207 -3.19 21.63 -2.99
CA GLY A 207 -3.54 20.23 -2.87
C GLY A 207 -4.70 20.00 -1.92
N VAL A 208 -5.34 18.85 -2.07
CA VAL A 208 -6.48 18.47 -1.24
C VAL A 208 -6.50 16.96 -1.04
N ILE A 209 -6.89 16.58 0.17
CA ILE A 209 -7.28 15.22 0.51
C ILE A 209 -8.76 15.27 0.92
N TRP A 210 -9.55 14.36 0.37
CA TRP A 210 -10.91 14.11 0.81
C TRP A 210 -10.98 12.80 1.60
N ILE A 211 -11.82 12.80 2.63
CA ILE A 211 -12.00 11.68 3.52
C ILE A 211 -13.47 11.30 3.53
N THR A 212 -13.74 9.99 3.47
CA THR A 212 -15.05 9.42 3.78
C THR A 212 -14.93 8.43 4.93
N ASP A 213 -15.90 8.47 5.84
CA ASP A 213 -16.04 7.50 6.93
C ASP A 213 -17.38 6.75 6.85
N ASN A 214 -18.02 6.76 5.67
CA ASN A 214 -19.32 6.15 5.48
C ASN A 214 -19.47 5.44 4.13
N SER A 215 -18.40 4.80 3.67
CA SER A 215 -18.40 4.02 2.42
C SER A 215 -18.59 4.91 1.20
N GLY A 216 -17.99 6.10 1.20
CA GLY A 216 -17.98 7.01 0.05
C GLY A 216 -19.34 7.63 -0.31
N VAL A 217 -20.28 7.67 0.63
CA VAL A 217 -21.57 8.38 0.45
C VAL A 217 -21.36 9.89 0.53
N ASP A 218 -20.59 10.35 1.52
CA ASP A 218 -20.08 11.72 1.56
C ASP A 218 -18.56 11.79 1.76
N TRP A 219 -18.00 12.86 1.21
CA TRP A 219 -16.57 13.15 1.17
C TRP A 219 -16.34 14.56 1.70
N LYS A 220 -15.44 14.66 2.67
CA LYS A 220 -15.03 15.95 3.26
C LYS A 220 -13.59 16.24 2.91
N ALA A 221 -13.36 17.39 2.31
CA ALA A 221 -12.03 17.92 2.09
C ALA A 221 -11.41 18.31 3.44
N ILE A 222 -10.08 18.20 3.52
CA ILE A 222 -9.32 18.79 4.61
C ILE A 222 -9.55 20.31 4.71
N SER A 223 -9.33 20.86 5.92
CA SER A 223 -9.34 22.32 6.10
C SER A 223 -8.30 22.98 5.19
N THR A 224 -8.63 24.14 4.62
CA THR A 224 -7.70 24.98 3.87
C THR A 224 -6.48 25.39 4.68
N ASP A 225 -6.56 25.36 6.02
CA ASP A 225 -5.43 25.63 6.91
C ASP A 225 -4.32 24.56 6.82
N TYR A 226 -4.64 23.37 6.29
CA TYR A 226 -3.72 22.26 6.11
C TYR A 226 -3.38 21.96 4.64
N ALA A 227 -4.00 22.67 3.70
CA ALA A 227 -3.79 22.41 2.28
C ALA A 227 -2.35 22.76 1.87
N PRO A 228 -1.61 21.86 1.22
CA PRO A 228 -0.30 22.17 0.65
C PRO A 228 -0.47 23.10 -0.55
N ALA A 229 0.62 23.74 -0.98
CA ALA A 229 0.60 24.68 -2.10
C ALA A 229 0.26 24.02 -3.45
N ASP A 230 0.60 22.73 -3.59
CA ASP A 230 0.49 21.95 -4.83
C ASP A 230 -0.25 20.64 -4.63
N GLU A 231 -0.53 19.94 -5.73
CA GLU A 231 -1.36 18.74 -5.73
C GLU A 231 -0.83 17.61 -4.84
N VAL A 232 -1.78 16.89 -4.26
CA VAL A 232 -1.52 15.57 -3.68
C VAL A 232 -1.85 14.53 -4.73
N HIS A 233 -0.84 13.80 -5.18
CA HIS A 233 -0.93 12.79 -6.24
C HIS A 233 -1.33 11.43 -5.68
N GLY A 234 -0.39 10.71 -5.06
CA GLY A 234 -0.62 9.40 -4.47
C GLY A 234 -1.11 9.49 -3.03
N ILE A 235 -1.77 8.44 -2.55
CA ILE A 235 -2.21 8.33 -1.16
C ILE A 235 -2.15 6.88 -0.69
N TYR A 236 -1.55 6.67 0.48
CA TYR A 236 -1.41 5.36 1.08
C TYR A 236 -1.96 5.37 2.52
N PRO A 237 -3.10 4.69 2.77
CA PRO A 237 -3.63 4.53 4.12
C PRO A 237 -3.03 3.28 4.79
N PHE A 238 -2.22 3.47 5.84
CA PHE A 238 -1.73 2.36 6.65
C PHE A 238 -2.85 1.74 7.48
N ASP A 239 -3.68 2.61 8.05
CA ASP A 239 -4.87 2.25 8.80
C ASP A 239 -5.87 3.43 8.83
N SER A 240 -6.95 3.30 9.62
CA SER A 240 -7.97 4.35 9.72
C SER A 240 -7.48 5.65 10.37
N LEU A 241 -6.30 5.65 11.02
CA LEU A 241 -5.71 6.79 11.71
C LEU A 241 -4.50 7.34 10.98
N ARG A 242 -3.70 6.48 10.36
CA ARG A 242 -2.44 6.86 9.72
C ARG A 242 -2.53 6.80 8.20
N ILE A 243 -2.37 7.95 7.56
CA ILE A 243 -2.41 8.11 6.11
C ILE A 243 -1.28 9.03 5.69
N ILE A 244 -0.65 8.69 4.56
CA ILE A 244 0.35 9.52 3.90
C ILE A 244 -0.10 9.84 2.47
N GLY A 245 -0.01 11.11 2.09
CA GLY A 245 -0.22 11.58 0.72
C GLY A 245 1.10 12.08 0.13
N SER A 246 1.35 11.82 -1.14
CA SER A 246 2.56 12.24 -1.85
C SER A 246 2.28 13.41 -2.80
N GLY A 247 3.23 14.32 -2.94
CA GLY A 247 3.13 15.45 -3.86
C GLY A 247 4.45 16.23 -3.91
N GLY A 248 4.36 17.54 -3.95
CA GLY A 248 5.52 18.44 -3.87
C GLY A 248 5.43 19.61 -4.82
N ASP A 249 6.33 20.56 -4.63
CA ASP A 249 6.45 21.77 -5.42
C ASP A 249 7.68 21.66 -6.33
N PRO A 250 7.52 21.62 -7.67
CA PRO A 250 8.65 21.58 -8.60
C PRO A 250 9.37 22.94 -8.75
N ASP A 251 8.81 24.03 -8.22
CA ASP A 251 9.35 25.37 -8.36
C ASP A 251 10.44 25.70 -7.31
N PHE A 252 11.32 26.63 -7.69
CA PHE A 252 12.32 27.31 -6.84
C PHE A 252 13.28 26.46 -5.97
N GLY A 253 13.36 25.14 -6.20
CA GLY A 253 14.23 24.23 -5.43
C GLY A 253 13.58 23.72 -4.15
N TYR A 254 12.26 23.84 -4.03
CA TYR A 254 11.44 23.04 -3.13
C TYR A 254 11.32 21.62 -3.71
N GLY A 255 10.91 20.68 -2.86
CA GLY A 255 11.12 19.26 -3.12
C GLY A 255 9.86 18.42 -3.04
N ALA A 256 10.06 17.11 -3.19
CA ALA A 256 9.04 16.12 -2.92
C ALA A 256 8.42 16.39 -1.55
N GLY A 257 7.09 16.41 -1.51
CA GLY A 257 6.30 16.75 -0.35
C GLY A 257 5.46 15.58 0.10
N PHE A 258 5.25 15.46 1.41
CA PHE A 258 4.42 14.42 1.99
C PHE A 258 3.44 15.02 3.01
N MET A 259 2.16 14.74 2.81
CA MET A 259 1.11 15.02 3.78
C MET A 259 0.93 13.83 4.70
N ASN A 260 0.87 14.05 6.01
CA ASN A 260 0.69 13.00 7.00
C ASN A 260 -0.47 13.32 7.93
N THR A 261 -1.21 12.29 8.32
CA THR A 261 -2.10 12.32 9.48
C THR A 261 -1.85 11.10 10.35
N TYR A 262 -2.08 11.26 11.65
CA TYR A 262 -1.96 10.21 12.66
C TYR A 262 -3.24 10.07 13.50
N ASP A 263 -4.30 10.81 13.15
CA ASP A 263 -5.56 10.85 13.87
C ASP A 263 -6.78 10.59 12.99
N GLY A 264 -6.59 10.06 11.77
CA GLY A 264 -7.66 9.77 10.83
C GLY A 264 -8.14 10.99 10.06
N GLY A 265 -7.27 12.00 9.96
CA GLY A 265 -7.46 13.21 9.17
C GLY A 265 -8.20 14.33 9.90
N PHE A 266 -8.23 14.33 11.24
CA PHE A 266 -8.64 15.51 12.01
C PHE A 266 -7.58 16.61 11.94
N SER A 267 -6.31 16.24 11.90
CA SER A 267 -5.18 17.14 11.67
C SER A 267 -4.20 16.55 10.66
N TRP A 268 -3.50 17.44 9.96
CA TRP A 268 -2.55 17.10 8.92
C TRP A 268 -1.27 17.91 9.07
N GLU A 269 -0.16 17.26 8.76
CA GLU A 269 1.18 17.85 8.71
C GLU A 269 1.70 17.70 7.28
N TYR A 270 2.46 18.69 6.80
CA TYR A 270 3.07 18.67 5.46
C TYR A 270 4.57 18.90 5.59
N ASP A 271 5.35 17.97 5.05
CA ASP A 271 6.81 17.97 5.07
C ASP A 271 7.39 17.96 3.66
N GLU A 272 8.22 18.95 3.33
CA GLU A 272 9.03 18.97 2.11
C GLU A 272 10.44 18.46 2.40
N ILE A 273 10.85 17.39 1.71
CA ILE A 273 12.07 16.65 2.07
C ILE A 273 13.36 17.18 1.43
N GLY A 274 13.35 18.39 0.86
CA GLY A 274 14.53 19.03 0.28
C GLY A 274 15.16 18.28 -0.91
N VAL A 275 14.42 17.34 -1.51
CA VAL A 275 14.78 16.61 -2.71
C VAL A 275 13.95 17.17 -3.85
N GLN A 276 14.57 17.81 -4.83
CA GLN A 276 13.87 18.39 -5.98
C GLN A 276 12.97 17.37 -6.69
N GLY A 277 11.73 17.76 -6.99
CA GLY A 277 10.78 16.97 -7.77
C GLY A 277 9.41 16.81 -7.09
N ILE A 278 8.51 16.11 -7.77
CA ILE A 278 7.17 15.77 -7.28
C ILE A 278 7.10 14.27 -7.07
N ALA A 279 6.61 13.84 -5.92
CA ALA A 279 6.28 12.44 -5.67
C ALA A 279 4.92 12.08 -6.30
N TYR A 280 4.96 11.54 -7.53
CA TYR A 280 3.77 11.29 -8.36
C TYR A 280 2.89 10.13 -7.87
N ASP A 281 3.45 9.28 -7.01
CA ASP A 281 2.77 8.13 -6.43
C ASP A 281 3.50 7.73 -5.15
N ILE A 282 2.90 6.86 -4.36
CA ILE A 282 3.54 6.30 -3.17
C ILE A 282 2.93 4.95 -2.87
N ASP A 283 3.78 3.98 -2.56
CA ASP A 283 3.35 2.70 -2.05
C ASP A 283 4.40 2.09 -1.11
N PHE A 284 3.98 1.12 -0.31
CA PHE A 284 4.77 0.54 0.77
C PHE A 284 5.00 -0.96 0.59
N VAL A 285 6.26 -1.36 0.68
CA VAL A 285 6.67 -2.77 0.74
C VAL A 285 6.11 -3.42 2.01
N ASP A 286 6.24 -2.71 3.14
CA ASP A 286 5.73 -3.11 4.43
C ASP A 286 5.38 -1.89 5.29
N SER A 287 5.11 -2.07 6.58
CA SER A 287 4.75 -0.94 7.46
C SER A 287 5.86 0.11 7.68
N MET A 288 7.08 -0.13 7.20
CA MET A 288 8.28 0.68 7.40
C MET A 288 8.95 1.12 6.10
N GLU A 289 9.07 0.23 5.11
CA GLU A 289 9.70 0.53 3.83
C GLU A 289 8.67 0.99 2.80
N GLY A 290 8.87 2.19 2.25
CA GLY A 290 8.00 2.75 1.22
C GLY A 290 8.77 3.56 0.18
N TRP A 291 8.21 3.62 -1.02
CA TRP A 291 8.86 4.20 -2.20
C TRP A 291 7.90 5.14 -2.92
N ALA A 292 8.46 6.25 -3.41
CA ALA A 292 7.74 7.24 -4.19
C ALA A 292 8.59 7.69 -5.39
N PRO A 293 8.10 7.54 -6.63
CA PRO A 293 8.85 7.94 -7.82
C PRO A 293 8.73 9.44 -8.11
N LEU A 294 9.83 10.05 -8.57
CA LEU A 294 9.92 11.48 -8.87
C LEU A 294 9.82 11.83 -10.37
N GLY A 295 9.30 10.92 -11.20
CA GLY A 295 8.94 11.22 -12.59
C GLY A 295 10.08 11.82 -13.42
N PRO A 296 9.99 13.09 -13.86
CA PRO A 296 11.02 13.76 -14.66
C PRO A 296 12.41 13.80 -14.01
N GLU A 297 12.50 13.75 -12.68
CA GLU A 297 13.76 13.79 -11.93
C GLU A 297 14.50 12.45 -11.91
N ARG A 298 13.88 11.39 -12.47
CA ARG A 298 14.50 10.07 -12.69
C ARG A 298 15.15 9.52 -11.43
N SER A 299 14.45 9.73 -10.33
CA SER A 299 14.86 9.33 -9.00
C SER A 299 13.65 8.76 -8.25
N PHE A 300 13.92 7.90 -7.29
CA PHE A 300 12.98 7.57 -6.23
C PHE A 300 13.36 8.34 -4.99
N VAL A 301 12.37 8.59 -4.14
CA VAL A 301 12.59 8.78 -2.71
C VAL A 301 12.00 7.59 -1.98
N PHE A 302 12.67 7.15 -0.92
CA PHE A 302 12.24 6.01 -0.13
C PHE A 302 12.44 6.29 1.36
N THR A 303 11.68 5.57 2.16
CA THR A 303 11.71 5.60 3.62
C THR A 303 11.93 4.19 4.16
N MET A 304 12.55 4.08 5.33
CA MET A 304 12.72 2.83 6.09
C MET A 304 12.15 2.94 7.51
N ASP A 305 11.47 4.04 7.81
CA ASP A 305 10.90 4.37 9.11
C ASP A 305 9.46 4.87 8.95
N ALA A 306 8.76 4.32 7.96
CA ALA A 306 7.35 4.53 7.67
C ALA A 306 7.00 5.97 7.26
N GLY A 307 7.94 6.68 6.63
CA GLY A 307 7.74 8.03 6.11
C GLY A 307 8.14 9.15 7.06
N LEU A 308 8.80 8.83 8.19
CA LEU A 308 9.34 9.85 9.10
C LEU A 308 10.58 10.52 8.51
N THR A 309 11.42 9.76 7.81
CA THR A 309 12.57 10.27 7.06
C THR A 309 12.63 9.66 5.67
N TRP A 310 13.16 10.44 4.73
CA TRP A 310 13.23 10.08 3.32
C TRP A 310 14.63 10.27 2.77
N THR A 311 15.04 9.36 1.89
CA THR A 311 16.32 9.40 1.18
C THR A 311 16.07 9.26 -0.31
N SER A 312 16.84 9.96 -1.16
CA SER A 312 16.73 9.83 -2.61
C SER A 312 17.75 8.85 -3.20
N THR A 313 17.34 8.18 -4.27
CA THR A 313 18.21 7.33 -5.09
C THR A 313 17.80 7.45 -6.56
N PRO A 314 18.75 7.47 -7.53
CA PRO A 314 18.39 7.48 -8.93
C PRO A 314 17.63 6.21 -9.34
N THR A 315 16.78 6.33 -10.36
CA THR A 315 16.16 5.16 -11.02
C THR A 315 17.21 4.41 -11.85
N PRO A 316 17.04 3.10 -12.08
CA PRO A 316 17.85 2.35 -13.04
C PRO A 316 17.81 3.00 -14.43
N ASP A 317 18.98 3.08 -15.07
CA ASP A 317 19.18 3.66 -16.40
C ASP A 317 18.63 5.08 -16.59
N ASN A 318 18.44 5.84 -15.50
CA ASN A 318 17.98 7.23 -15.52
C ASN A 318 16.60 7.38 -16.21
N THR A 319 15.70 6.44 -15.93
CA THR A 319 14.36 6.38 -16.52
C THR A 319 13.32 7.15 -15.69
N SER A 320 12.30 7.71 -16.34
CA SER A 320 11.25 8.46 -15.64
C SER A 320 10.10 7.55 -15.23
N ILE A 321 9.95 7.35 -13.93
CA ILE A 321 8.93 6.49 -13.31
C ILE A 321 7.84 7.35 -12.67
N PHE A 322 6.59 6.96 -12.81
CA PHE A 322 5.43 7.71 -12.32
C PHE A 322 4.51 6.90 -11.41
N LYS A 323 4.57 5.57 -11.44
CA LYS A 323 3.72 4.68 -10.67
C LYS A 323 4.52 3.57 -10.01
N VAL A 324 4.09 3.15 -8.83
CA VAL A 324 4.67 2.04 -8.08
C VAL A 324 3.55 1.22 -7.44
N ASP A 325 3.71 -0.11 -7.42
CA ASP A 325 2.76 -1.05 -6.82
C ASP A 325 3.52 -2.21 -6.18
N PHE A 326 3.22 -2.50 -4.91
CA PHE A 326 3.77 -3.59 -4.10
C PHE A 326 2.66 -4.55 -3.70
N PRO A 327 2.41 -5.62 -4.47
CA PRO A 327 1.44 -6.64 -4.08
C PRO A 327 1.81 -7.37 -2.79
N ASP A 328 3.10 -7.47 -2.46
CA ASP A 328 3.58 -8.00 -1.19
C ASP A 328 5.01 -7.52 -0.83
N GLU A 329 5.54 -7.98 0.31
CA GLU A 329 6.87 -7.59 0.83
C GLU A 329 8.06 -8.03 -0.07
N SER A 330 7.82 -8.89 -1.06
CA SER A 330 8.84 -9.50 -1.92
C SER A 330 8.69 -9.17 -3.41
N HIS A 331 7.55 -8.62 -3.83
CA HIS A 331 7.26 -8.27 -5.21
C HIS A 331 6.84 -6.81 -5.28
N GLY A 332 7.46 -6.05 -6.18
CA GLY A 332 7.15 -4.67 -6.42
C GLY A 332 7.48 -4.27 -7.84
N TYR A 333 6.70 -3.36 -8.41
CA TYR A 333 6.84 -2.94 -9.79
C TYR A 333 6.71 -1.44 -9.90
N ALA A 334 7.48 -0.85 -10.81
CA ALA A 334 7.44 0.58 -11.04
C ALA A 334 7.49 0.88 -12.54
N ILE A 335 6.60 1.75 -13.00
CA ILE A 335 6.40 1.99 -14.44
C ILE A 335 6.46 3.48 -14.79
N GLY A 336 6.69 3.78 -16.06
CA GLY A 336 6.63 5.16 -16.53
C GLY A 336 6.83 5.35 -18.04
N ARG A 337 7.57 6.41 -18.40
CA ARG A 337 7.68 6.89 -19.79
C ARG A 337 8.44 5.92 -20.70
N ASP A 338 8.10 5.93 -21.98
CA ASP A 338 8.83 5.20 -23.03
C ASP A 338 9.03 3.69 -22.73
N GLY A 339 8.01 3.04 -22.16
CA GLY A 339 8.04 1.63 -21.76
C GLY A 339 8.90 1.36 -20.53
N ALA A 340 9.15 2.36 -19.68
CA ALA A 340 9.87 2.17 -18.44
C ALA A 340 9.14 1.20 -17.52
N PHE A 341 9.80 0.08 -17.21
CA PHE A 341 9.24 -0.98 -16.38
C PHE A 341 10.35 -1.56 -15.51
N LEU A 342 10.18 -1.49 -14.20
CA LEU A 342 11.16 -1.92 -13.22
C LEU A 342 10.55 -2.96 -12.29
N ALA A 343 11.35 -3.95 -11.90
CA ALA A 343 11.04 -4.87 -10.81
C ALA A 343 11.84 -4.51 -9.57
N PHE A 344 11.22 -4.71 -8.41
CA PHE A 344 11.84 -4.55 -7.11
C PHE A 344 12.56 -5.84 -6.69
N ASN A 345 13.78 -5.67 -6.21
CA ASN A 345 14.59 -6.69 -5.58
C ASN A 345 14.66 -6.38 -4.07
N PRO A 346 13.98 -7.16 -3.22
CA PRO A 346 13.95 -6.91 -1.79
C PRO A 346 15.33 -7.10 -1.17
N SER A 347 15.58 -6.35 -0.09
CA SER A 347 16.80 -6.50 0.67
C SER A 347 16.88 -7.82 1.41
N ILE A 348 17.97 -8.54 1.19
CA ILE A 348 18.34 -9.64 2.08
C ILE A 348 19.05 -9.02 3.30
N PRO A 349 18.59 -9.29 4.53
CA PRO A 349 19.29 -8.80 5.72
C PRO A 349 20.73 -9.31 5.77
N VAL A 350 21.71 -8.40 5.67
CA VAL A 350 23.14 -8.74 5.77
C VAL A 350 23.63 -8.41 7.18
N GLY A 351 23.47 -9.34 8.12
CA GLY A 351 23.97 -9.20 9.48
C GLY A 351 24.27 -10.54 10.14
N VAL A 352 25.41 -10.63 10.85
CA VAL A 352 25.68 -11.73 11.80
C VAL A 352 25.11 -11.33 13.16
N GLY A 353 23.79 -11.41 13.28
CA GLY A 353 23.08 -11.42 14.55
C GLY A 353 22.45 -12.79 14.74
N ASN A 354 22.38 -13.30 15.98
CA ASN A 354 21.55 -14.46 16.24
C ASN A 354 20.12 -14.11 15.78
N LEU A 355 19.65 -14.78 14.73
CA LEU A 355 18.28 -14.67 14.21
C LEU A 355 17.30 -15.13 15.30
N LEU A 356 16.98 -14.23 16.22
CA LEU A 356 15.71 -14.25 16.90
C LEU A 356 14.76 -13.49 15.97
N SER A 357 13.87 -14.24 15.33
CA SER A 357 12.79 -13.78 14.48
C SER A 357 11.95 -12.70 15.18
N ASP A 358 12.15 -11.42 14.85
CA ASP A 358 11.45 -10.30 15.53
C ASP A 358 10.35 -9.62 14.69
N ASN A 359 10.01 -10.14 13.50
CA ASN A 359 8.80 -9.71 12.75
C ASN A 359 7.50 -10.42 13.20
N LYS A 360 7.50 -11.06 14.37
CA LYS A 360 6.31 -11.78 14.85
C LYS A 360 5.30 -10.82 15.47
N LYS A 361 4.15 -10.57 14.83
CA LYS A 361 3.04 -9.80 15.45
C LYS A 361 2.38 -10.55 16.62
N PHE A 362 2.46 -11.88 16.61
CA PHE A 362 1.97 -12.75 17.68
C PHE A 362 2.93 -13.90 17.96
N ILE A 363 2.88 -14.42 19.18
CA ILE A 363 3.51 -15.68 19.57
C ILE A 363 2.39 -16.71 19.74
N LEU A 364 2.28 -17.63 18.79
CA LEU A 364 1.48 -18.83 18.98
C LEU A 364 2.24 -19.77 19.92
N SER A 365 1.64 -20.17 21.03
CA SER A 365 2.26 -21.12 21.97
C SER A 365 1.92 -22.56 21.62
N GLN A 366 2.80 -23.48 22.00
CA GLN A 366 2.47 -24.90 22.00
C GLN A 366 1.29 -25.15 22.95
N ASN A 367 0.28 -25.90 22.50
CA ASN A 367 -0.88 -26.23 23.31
C ASN A 367 -0.45 -27.01 24.57
N PHE A 368 -1.12 -26.79 25.69
CA PHE A 368 -0.85 -27.52 26.93
C PHE A 368 -2.15 -28.00 27.58
N PRO A 369 -2.23 -29.27 28.02
CA PRO A 369 -1.22 -30.33 27.84
C PRO A 369 -1.07 -30.78 26.37
N ASN A 370 0.12 -31.27 26.00
CA ASN A 370 0.37 -31.96 24.72
C ASN A 370 1.37 -33.12 24.93
N PRO A 371 0.99 -34.39 24.73
CA PRO A 371 -0.34 -34.86 24.32
C PRO A 371 -1.44 -34.53 25.35
N PHE A 372 -2.68 -34.39 24.88
CA PHE A 372 -3.86 -34.23 25.75
C PHE A 372 -4.78 -35.44 25.65
N SER A 373 -5.58 -35.68 26.70
CA SER A 373 -6.52 -36.81 26.80
C SER A 373 -7.98 -36.39 26.75
N GLN A 374 -8.30 -35.21 27.30
CA GLN A 374 -9.63 -34.59 27.23
C GLN A 374 -9.54 -33.19 26.64
N ASN A 375 -8.93 -32.25 27.34
CA ASN A 375 -8.87 -30.85 26.91
C ASN A 375 -7.43 -30.37 26.78
N THR A 376 -7.20 -29.41 25.88
CA THR A 376 -5.95 -28.65 25.80
C THR A 376 -6.24 -27.18 25.61
N THR A 377 -5.34 -26.31 26.09
CA THR A 377 -5.43 -24.87 25.85
C THR A 377 -4.33 -24.42 24.89
N ILE A 378 -4.72 -23.69 23.84
CA ILE A 378 -3.82 -22.97 22.94
C ILE A 378 -3.71 -21.54 23.45
N LYS A 379 -2.47 -21.04 23.60
CA LYS A 379 -2.23 -19.66 24.02
C LYS A 379 -1.66 -18.83 22.88
N ILE A 380 -2.10 -17.58 22.79
CA ILE A 380 -1.65 -16.63 21.78
C ILE A 380 -1.30 -15.34 22.50
N ARG A 381 -0.06 -14.88 22.37
CA ARG A 381 0.37 -13.59 22.90
C ARG A 381 0.53 -12.60 21.76
N VAL A 382 -0.07 -11.42 21.90
CA VAL A 382 0.13 -10.33 20.96
C VAL A 382 1.29 -9.47 21.45
N LEU A 383 2.26 -9.20 20.58
CA LEU A 383 3.44 -8.41 20.99
C LEU A 383 3.08 -6.93 21.19
N LYS A 384 3.77 -6.27 22.12
CA LYS A 384 3.61 -4.81 22.34
C LYS A 384 4.29 -4.07 21.19
N ASN A 385 3.63 -3.03 20.66
CA ASN A 385 4.01 -2.22 19.49
C ASN A 385 3.62 -2.80 18.12
N THR A 386 2.63 -3.69 18.07
CA THR A 386 1.98 -4.05 16.80
C THR A 386 0.88 -3.03 16.49
N SER A 387 0.85 -2.47 15.27
CA SER A 387 -0.33 -1.79 14.71
C SER A 387 -1.58 -2.70 14.85
N PRO A 388 -2.82 -2.16 14.82
CA PRO A 388 -4.02 -2.99 14.90
C PRO A 388 -3.91 -4.16 13.92
N ILE A 389 -3.95 -5.38 14.44
CA ILE A 389 -3.88 -6.57 13.58
C ILE A 389 -5.30 -6.77 13.04
N ASN A 390 -5.53 -6.45 11.77
CA ASN A 390 -6.82 -6.75 11.16
C ASN A 390 -7.01 -8.28 11.11
N LEU A 391 -8.07 -8.75 11.76
CA LEU A 391 -8.71 -10.04 11.54
C LEU A 391 -7.78 -11.28 11.63
N PRO A 392 -7.02 -11.47 12.72
CA PRO A 392 -6.37 -12.76 12.96
C PRO A 392 -7.43 -13.84 13.26
N VAL A 393 -7.39 -14.92 12.50
CA VAL A 393 -8.30 -16.05 12.66
C VAL A 393 -7.51 -17.26 13.16
N LEU A 394 -7.97 -17.88 14.26
CA LEU A 394 -7.44 -19.15 14.74
C LEU A 394 -8.24 -20.30 14.13
N HIS A 395 -7.57 -21.15 13.38
CA HIS A 395 -8.11 -22.37 12.81
C HIS A 395 -7.57 -23.62 13.53
N PHE A 396 -8.41 -24.64 13.67
CA PHE A 396 -8.05 -25.95 14.18
C PHE A 396 -8.52 -27.03 13.22
N TYR A 397 -7.62 -27.93 12.80
CA TYR A 397 -7.84 -28.92 11.75
C TYR A 397 -7.53 -30.34 12.23
N ASP A 398 -8.22 -31.32 11.65
CA ASP A 398 -7.83 -32.74 11.76
C ASP A 398 -6.62 -33.11 10.89
N SER A 399 -6.19 -34.38 10.96
CA SER A 399 -5.05 -34.90 10.22
C SER A 399 -5.23 -34.92 8.70
N ASN A 400 -6.48 -34.80 8.22
CA ASN A 400 -6.81 -34.75 6.79
C ASN A 400 -7.04 -33.31 6.30
N GLY A 401 -6.84 -32.31 7.17
CA GLY A 401 -7.03 -30.89 6.83
C GLY A 401 -8.48 -30.40 6.95
N LYS A 402 -9.40 -31.19 7.52
CA LYS A 402 -10.77 -30.73 7.75
C LYS A 402 -10.80 -29.74 8.91
N LEU A 403 -11.39 -28.56 8.70
CA LEU A 403 -11.60 -27.55 9.73
C LEU A 403 -12.59 -28.05 10.79
N LEU A 404 -12.20 -27.95 12.06
CA LEU A 404 -12.98 -28.36 13.22
C LEU A 404 -13.42 -27.17 14.08
N LEU A 405 -12.64 -26.09 14.11
CA LEU A 405 -12.93 -24.90 14.89
C LEU A 405 -12.28 -23.67 14.25
N GLU A 406 -13.02 -22.57 14.28
CA GLU A 406 -12.61 -21.24 13.84
C GLU A 406 -12.96 -20.23 14.95
N LYS A 407 -12.04 -19.31 15.22
CA LYS A 407 -12.24 -18.21 16.16
C LYS A 407 -11.65 -16.93 15.60
N GLU A 408 -12.43 -15.85 15.67
CA GLU A 408 -12.03 -14.49 15.34
C GLU A 408 -11.98 -13.65 16.63
N PRO A 409 -10.82 -13.56 17.29
CA PRO A 409 -10.70 -12.87 18.56
C PRO A 409 -10.44 -11.39 18.34
N ASN A 410 -11.10 -10.54 19.12
CA ASN A 410 -10.74 -9.13 19.22
C ASN A 410 -9.48 -8.99 20.09
N PHE A 411 -8.32 -9.02 19.43
CA PHE A 411 -7.03 -8.93 20.10
C PHE A 411 -6.65 -7.50 20.47
N ILE A 412 -6.06 -7.35 21.66
CA ILE A 412 -5.48 -6.11 22.19
C ILE A 412 -3.96 -6.32 22.26
N SER A 413 -3.19 -5.34 21.76
CA SER A 413 -1.73 -5.42 21.76
C SER A 413 -1.18 -5.55 23.18
N GLY A 414 -0.26 -6.51 23.37
CA GLY A 414 0.36 -6.80 24.65
C GLY A 414 -0.37 -7.82 25.54
N ASP A 415 -1.57 -8.26 25.16
CA ASP A 415 -2.35 -9.25 25.91
C ASP A 415 -2.08 -10.70 25.47
N GLU A 416 -2.45 -11.65 26.33
CA GLU A 416 -2.38 -13.09 26.08
C GLU A 416 -3.77 -13.73 26.18
N TYR A 417 -4.12 -14.52 25.18
CA TYR A 417 -5.43 -15.15 25.02
C TYR A 417 -5.31 -16.67 25.07
N GLY A 418 -6.27 -17.33 25.72
CA GLY A 418 -6.32 -18.78 25.84
C GLY A 418 -7.57 -19.38 25.23
N PHE A 419 -7.41 -20.35 24.34
CA PHE A 419 -8.51 -21.07 23.68
C PHE A 419 -8.49 -22.53 24.09
N THR A 420 -9.54 -22.99 24.77
CA THR A 420 -9.66 -24.39 25.18
C THR A 420 -10.30 -25.21 24.07
N ILE A 421 -9.62 -26.26 23.66
CA ILE A 421 -10.11 -27.30 22.74
C ILE A 421 -10.60 -28.47 23.58
N ASP A 422 -11.88 -28.83 23.41
CA ASP A 422 -12.49 -30.02 23.99
C ASP A 422 -12.33 -31.19 23.01
N GLY A 423 -11.48 -32.14 23.39
CA GLY A 423 -11.21 -33.35 22.64
C GLY A 423 -12.21 -34.47 22.85
N SER A 424 -13.20 -34.35 23.75
CA SER A 424 -14.11 -35.43 24.19
C SER A 424 -14.66 -36.29 23.05
N ASN A 425 -15.02 -35.67 21.92
CA ASN A 425 -15.60 -36.32 20.74
C ASN A 425 -14.62 -36.47 19.54
N MET A 426 -13.33 -36.28 19.76
CA MET A 426 -12.28 -36.33 18.74
C MET A 426 -11.55 -37.70 18.78
N ALA A 427 -11.04 -38.15 17.63
CA ALA A 427 -10.30 -39.41 17.52
C ALA A 427 -8.84 -39.25 17.98
N ASN A 428 -8.22 -40.30 18.52
CA ASN A 428 -6.79 -40.28 18.82
C ASN A 428 -5.99 -39.99 17.53
N GLY A 429 -5.07 -39.03 17.58
CA GLY A 429 -4.36 -38.59 16.38
C GLY A 429 -3.65 -37.25 16.50
N ILE A 430 -3.10 -36.82 15.38
CA ILE A 430 -2.42 -35.53 15.23
C ILE A 430 -3.40 -34.53 14.64
N TYR A 431 -3.46 -33.36 15.26
CA TYR A 431 -4.24 -32.21 14.85
C TYR A 431 -3.30 -31.04 14.56
N ASN A 432 -3.72 -30.12 13.70
CA ASN A 432 -2.98 -28.90 13.41
C ASN A 432 -3.80 -27.70 13.84
N TYR A 433 -3.15 -26.66 14.33
CA TYR A 433 -3.78 -25.38 14.57
C TYR A 433 -2.91 -24.27 14.04
N ASN A 434 -3.55 -23.29 13.44
CA ASN A 434 -2.90 -22.18 12.76
C ASN A 434 -3.58 -20.88 13.18
N ILE A 435 -2.79 -19.84 13.37
CA ILE A 435 -3.29 -18.47 13.38
C ILE A 435 -2.83 -17.80 12.09
N SER A 436 -3.75 -17.18 11.37
CA SER A 436 -3.49 -16.47 10.12
C SER A 436 -4.13 -15.08 10.14
N THR A 437 -3.49 -14.10 9.52
CA THR A 437 -4.11 -12.79 9.23
C THR A 437 -4.55 -12.75 7.77
N HIS A 438 -5.45 -11.81 7.45
CA HIS A 438 -5.87 -11.56 6.06
C HIS A 438 -4.71 -11.15 5.13
N TYR A 439 -3.63 -10.59 5.70
CA TYR A 439 -2.43 -10.15 4.99
C TYR A 439 -1.28 -11.19 5.01
N GLY A 440 -1.60 -12.48 5.02
CA GLY A 440 -0.60 -13.54 4.77
C GLY A 440 0.31 -13.96 5.94
N LEU A 441 0.30 -13.29 7.09
CA LEU A 441 1.06 -13.75 8.27
C LEU A 441 0.39 -14.99 8.85
N SER A 442 1.12 -16.12 8.94
CA SER A 442 0.58 -17.33 9.56
C SER A 442 1.61 -18.12 10.40
N GLU A 443 1.17 -18.68 11.52
CA GLU A 443 1.97 -19.61 12.33
C GLU A 443 1.16 -20.88 12.61
N THR A 444 1.74 -22.05 12.33
CA THR A 444 1.11 -23.38 12.52
C THR A 444 1.82 -24.19 13.58
N LYS A 445 1.06 -24.90 14.41
CA LYS A 445 1.58 -25.90 15.37
C LYS A 445 0.73 -27.17 15.38
N LYS A 446 1.26 -28.21 16.01
CA LYS A 446 0.64 -29.54 16.10
C LYS A 446 0.16 -29.81 17.52
N ALA A 447 -1.02 -30.40 17.65
CA ALA A 447 -1.54 -30.95 18.89
C ALA A 447 -1.73 -32.47 18.73
N VAL A 448 -1.44 -33.24 19.78
CA VAL A 448 -1.59 -34.69 19.78
C VAL A 448 -2.65 -35.07 20.80
N LEU A 449 -3.75 -35.67 20.33
CA LEU A 449 -4.75 -36.27 21.21
C LEU A 449 -4.41 -37.74 21.38
N PHE A 450 -4.20 -38.15 22.64
CA PHE A 450 -3.93 -39.54 22.99
C PHE A 450 -4.65 -39.88 24.29
N ARG A 451 -5.50 -40.91 24.23
CA ARG A 451 -6.31 -41.41 25.35
C ARG A 451 -5.87 -42.78 25.81
#